data_AF-A0A4D7QP87-F1
#
_entry.id   AF-A0A4D7QP87-F1
#
_cell.length_a   1.000
_cell.length_b   1.000
_cell.length_c   1.000
_cell.angle_alpha   90.00
_cell.angle_beta   90.00
_cell.angle_gamma   90.00
#
_symmetry.space_group_name_H-M   'P 1'
#
loop_
_entity.id
_entity.type
_entity.pdbx_description
1 polymer ?
#
loop_
_entity_poly.entity_id
_entity_poly.type
_entity_poly.pdbx_seq_one_letter_code
_entity_poly.pdbx_strand_id
1 'polypeptide(L)'
;MTRSSMSQLDPVAIRAELRSILLSPFVPEGSLLARILTYVVERTLAGDGRSIKAYTIAVEALGRNPNFNPDRDSTVRVAAMRLRNALDLYYDGPGAANVLRIRLVPGCYRPTFEEAVLVESAPVAPATAEPGRLAQSVKVLTSTRMWLLALTVALGADLAMTLSLMASQRTPETAVYDLINQDIQRSYNQRGGY
;
A
#
# COMPACT_ATOMS: atom_id res chain seq x y z
N MET A 1 2.50 22.06 -19.79
CA MET A 1 3.93 21.90 -19.48
C MET A 1 4.09 21.82 -17.96
N THR A 2 4.16 20.62 -17.37
CA THR A 2 4.30 20.42 -15.91
C THR A 2 5.47 19.49 -15.62
N ARG A 3 6.70 20.03 -15.61
CA ARG A 3 7.94 19.26 -15.39
C ARG A 3 8.79 19.84 -14.24
N SER A 4 8.17 20.43 -13.22
CA SER A 4 8.92 21.24 -12.23
C SER A 4 8.90 20.77 -10.76
N SER A 5 8.15 19.73 -10.36
CA SER A 5 8.01 19.46 -8.90
C SER A 5 9.09 18.58 -8.25
N MET A 6 9.89 17.83 -9.02
CA MET A 6 10.85 16.88 -8.41
C MET A 6 12.15 17.55 -7.91
N SER A 7 12.53 18.69 -8.49
CA SER A 7 13.77 19.40 -8.14
C SER A 7 13.63 20.33 -6.93
N GLN A 8 12.42 20.53 -6.40
CA GLN A 8 12.16 21.37 -5.24
C GLN A 8 11.88 20.58 -3.95
N LEU A 9 11.61 19.27 -4.05
CA LEU A 9 11.33 18.44 -2.89
C LEU A 9 12.62 17.94 -2.25
N ASP A 10 12.81 18.28 -0.98
CA ASP A 10 13.98 17.89 -0.19
C ASP A 10 14.01 16.35 0.00
N PRO A 11 15.08 15.65 -0.41
CA PRO A 11 15.26 14.23 -0.13
C PRO A 11 15.15 13.86 1.35
N VAL A 12 15.48 14.78 2.26
CA VAL A 12 15.32 14.57 3.71
C VAL A 12 13.83 14.49 4.07
N ALA A 13 13.01 15.39 3.54
CA ALA A 13 11.56 15.38 3.76
C ALA A 13 10.91 14.10 3.20
N ILE A 14 11.35 13.63 2.03
CA ILE A 14 10.86 12.37 1.43
C ILE A 14 11.18 11.16 2.33
N ARG A 15 12.38 11.11 2.90
CA ARG A 15 12.76 10.02 3.83
C ARG A 15 12.03 10.12 5.16
N ALA A 16 11.76 11.33 5.65
CA ALA A 16 10.95 11.54 6.85
C ALA A 16 9.52 11.00 6.64
N GLU A 17 8.89 11.33 5.51
CA GLU A 17 7.57 10.83 5.15
C GLU A 17 7.55 9.31 4.99
N LEU A 18 8.56 8.73 4.32
CA LEU A 18 8.73 7.29 4.23
C LEU A 18 8.75 6.65 5.63
N ARG A 19 9.52 7.22 6.57
CA ARG A 19 9.58 6.71 7.94
C ARG A 19 8.22 6.79 8.64
N SER A 20 7.47 7.88 8.47
CA SER A 20 6.11 8.02 9.01
C SER A 20 5.17 6.93 8.51
N ILE A 21 5.26 6.56 7.23
CA ILE A 21 4.46 5.47 6.64
C ILE A 21 4.88 4.11 7.22
N LEU A 22 6.18 3.84 7.37
CA LEU A 22 6.70 2.57 7.88
C LEU A 22 6.39 2.34 9.37
N LEU A 23 6.22 3.40 10.14
CA LEU A 23 5.76 3.34 11.54
C LEU A 23 4.24 3.15 11.66
N SER A 24 3.50 3.27 10.55
CA SER A 24 2.05 3.11 10.54
C SER A 24 1.65 1.62 10.49
N PRO A 25 0.46 1.25 11.00
CA PRO A 25 -0.03 -0.11 10.90
C PRO A 25 -0.38 -0.55 9.46
N PHE A 26 -0.47 0.40 8.51
CA PHE A 26 -0.86 0.11 7.11
C PHE A 26 0.29 -0.48 6.30
N VAL A 27 1.54 -0.11 6.63
CA VAL A 27 2.75 -0.64 5.99
C VAL A 27 3.72 -1.09 7.09
N PRO A 28 3.44 -2.23 7.76
CA PRO A 28 4.25 -2.67 8.88
C PRO A 28 5.72 -2.84 8.49
N GLU A 29 6.62 -2.39 9.35
CA GLU A 29 8.05 -2.57 9.15
C GLU A 29 8.42 -4.05 8.95
N GLY A 30 9.38 -4.32 8.05
CA GLY A 30 9.77 -5.69 7.68
C GLY A 30 8.79 -6.43 6.75
N SER A 31 7.57 -5.91 6.54
CA SER A 31 6.63 -6.50 5.60
C SER A 31 7.12 -6.42 4.14
N LEU A 32 6.52 -7.25 3.29
CA LEU A 32 6.74 -7.18 1.84
C LEU A 32 6.48 -5.77 1.28
N LEU A 33 5.45 -5.09 1.78
CA LEU A 33 5.08 -3.75 1.34
C LEU A 33 6.12 -2.72 1.74
N ALA A 34 6.60 -2.78 2.99
CA ALA A 34 7.67 -1.91 3.49
C ALA A 34 8.94 -2.05 2.65
N ARG A 35 9.37 -3.29 2.36
CA ARG A 35 10.56 -3.54 1.53
C ARG A 35 10.43 -2.94 0.13
N ILE A 36 9.26 -3.11 -0.51
CA ILE A 36 9.00 -2.53 -1.84
C ILE A 36 9.00 -1.01 -1.75
N LEU A 37 8.27 -0.42 -0.81
CA LEU A 37 8.16 1.03 -0.66
C LEU A 37 9.52 1.69 -0.43
N THR A 38 10.30 1.18 0.53
CA THR A 38 11.65 1.68 0.81
C THR A 38 12.53 1.61 -0.42
N TYR A 39 12.53 0.47 -1.11
CA TYR A 39 13.35 0.27 -2.30
C TYR A 39 12.99 1.25 -3.43
N VAL A 40 11.71 1.40 -3.75
CA VAL A 40 11.29 2.27 -4.87
C VAL A 40 11.53 3.75 -4.55
N VAL A 41 11.39 4.16 -3.29
CA VAL A 41 11.67 5.54 -2.84
C VAL A 41 13.17 5.81 -2.93
N GLU A 42 14.02 4.99 -2.30
CA GLU A 42 15.47 5.20 -2.31
C GLU A 42 16.05 5.17 -3.72
N ARG A 43 15.60 4.22 -4.57
CA ARG A 43 16.06 4.16 -5.97
C ARG A 43 15.62 5.37 -6.78
N THR A 44 14.47 5.95 -6.46
CA THR A 44 14.00 7.20 -7.08
C THR A 44 14.80 8.41 -6.60
N LEU A 45 15.13 8.48 -5.31
CA LEU A 45 16.00 9.52 -4.74
C LEU A 45 17.43 9.45 -5.28
N ALA A 46 17.92 8.25 -5.61
CA ALA A 46 19.20 8.03 -6.28
C ALA A 46 19.21 8.44 -7.77
N GLY A 47 18.07 8.92 -8.31
CA GLY A 47 17.94 9.32 -9.72
C GLY A 47 17.67 8.15 -10.68
N ASP A 48 17.60 6.92 -10.18
CA ASP A 48 17.41 5.70 -10.97
C ASP A 48 15.94 5.21 -10.99
N GLY A 49 14.98 6.12 -10.80
CA GLY A 49 13.56 5.77 -10.76
C GLY A 49 12.99 5.15 -12.05
N ARG A 50 13.71 5.27 -13.19
CA ARG A 50 13.28 4.72 -14.49
C ARG A 50 13.62 3.23 -14.64
N SER A 51 14.59 2.71 -13.89
CA SER A 51 14.97 1.29 -13.94
C SER A 51 14.06 0.40 -13.09
N ILE A 52 13.20 0.99 -12.26
CA ILE A 52 12.29 0.29 -11.36
C ILE A 52 11.26 -0.52 -12.17
N LYS A 53 11.50 -1.83 -12.27
CA LYS A 53 10.65 -2.80 -12.95
C LYS A 53 10.24 -3.91 -11.98
N ALA A 54 9.25 -4.71 -12.37
CA ALA A 54 8.81 -5.85 -11.58
C ALA A 54 9.96 -6.81 -11.24
N TYR A 55 10.78 -7.13 -12.25
CA TYR A 55 11.96 -7.99 -12.11
C TYR A 55 12.96 -7.43 -11.09
N THR A 56 13.35 -6.16 -11.22
CA THR A 56 14.36 -5.55 -10.33
C THR A 56 13.85 -5.46 -8.89
N ILE A 57 12.56 -5.18 -8.69
CA ILE A 57 11.96 -5.23 -7.35
C ILE A 57 12.02 -6.64 -6.78
N ALA A 58 11.67 -7.66 -7.57
CA ALA A 58 11.70 -9.05 -7.09
C ALA A 58 13.11 -9.47 -6.67
N VAL A 59 14.12 -9.19 -7.49
CA VAL A 59 15.49 -9.64 -7.23
C VAL A 59 16.15 -8.76 -6.15
N GLU A 60 16.15 -7.44 -6.33
CA GLU A 60 16.92 -6.52 -5.49
C GLU A 60 16.20 -6.18 -4.17
N ALA A 61 14.88 -5.96 -4.20
CA ALA A 61 14.13 -5.59 -2.99
C ALA A 61 13.65 -6.82 -2.22
N LEU A 62 13.18 -7.85 -2.94
CA LEU A 62 12.54 -9.03 -2.35
C LEU A 62 13.49 -10.22 -2.17
N GLY A 63 14.68 -10.21 -2.77
CA GLY A 63 15.66 -11.29 -2.67
C GLY A 63 15.24 -12.56 -3.41
N ARG A 64 14.43 -12.43 -4.47
CA ARG A 64 14.02 -13.57 -5.31
C ARG A 64 15.18 -14.05 -6.18
N ASN A 65 15.08 -15.31 -6.61
CA ASN A 65 16.04 -15.91 -7.51
C ASN A 65 16.13 -15.11 -8.84
N PRO A 66 17.33 -14.96 -9.44
CA PRO A 66 17.51 -14.30 -10.74
C PRO A 66 16.67 -14.89 -11.89
N ASN A 67 16.24 -16.15 -11.79
CA ASN A 67 15.35 -16.79 -12.76
C ASN A 67 13.88 -16.34 -12.62
N PHE A 68 13.59 -15.33 -11.79
CA PHE A 68 12.25 -14.78 -11.62
C PHE A 68 11.68 -14.25 -12.94
N ASN A 69 10.47 -14.69 -13.29
CA ASN A 69 9.77 -14.24 -14.49
C ASN A 69 8.52 -13.42 -14.08
N PRO A 70 8.48 -12.09 -14.33
CA PRO A 70 7.36 -11.23 -13.95
C PRO A 70 6.04 -11.51 -14.69
N ASP A 71 6.10 -12.19 -15.84
CA ASP A 71 4.92 -12.56 -16.62
C ASP A 71 4.22 -13.76 -15.98
N ARG A 72 5.00 -14.70 -15.42
CA ARG A 72 4.50 -15.92 -14.78
C ARG A 72 4.23 -15.75 -13.28
N ASP A 73 4.92 -14.82 -12.61
CA ASP A 73 4.75 -14.56 -11.17
C ASP A 73 4.18 -13.16 -10.93
N SER A 74 2.97 -13.11 -10.39
CA SER A 74 2.25 -11.87 -10.10
C SER A 74 2.56 -11.29 -8.72
N THR A 75 3.46 -11.89 -7.92
CA THR A 75 3.78 -11.48 -6.54
C THR A 75 4.06 -9.98 -6.44
N VAL A 76 4.91 -9.44 -7.32
CA VAL A 76 5.27 -8.01 -7.30
C VAL A 76 4.09 -7.14 -7.71
N ARG A 77 3.31 -7.57 -8.71
CA ARG A 77 2.11 -6.85 -9.16
C ARG A 77 1.06 -6.77 -8.06
N VAL A 78 0.78 -7.89 -7.39
CA VAL A 78 -0.18 -7.98 -6.27
C VAL A 78 0.30 -7.16 -5.08
N ALA A 79 1.58 -7.25 -4.73
CA ALA A 79 2.15 -6.45 -3.65
C ALA A 79 2.08 -4.95 -3.96
N ALA A 80 2.36 -4.53 -5.20
CA ALA A 80 2.22 -3.13 -5.60
C ALA A 80 0.76 -2.64 -5.55
N MET A 81 -0.23 -3.48 -5.89
CA MET A 81 -1.65 -3.15 -5.71
C MET A 81 -2.00 -2.96 -4.23
N ARG A 82 -1.56 -3.89 -3.37
CA ARG A 82 -1.75 -3.79 -1.92
C ARG A 82 -1.06 -2.56 -1.32
N LEU A 83 0.14 -2.22 -1.79
CA LEU A 83 0.87 -1.04 -1.36
C LEU A 83 0.13 0.25 -1.71
N ARG A 84 -0.44 0.35 -2.92
CA ARG A 84 -1.28 1.50 -3.29
C ARG A 84 -2.46 1.66 -2.34
N ASN A 85 -3.21 0.58 -2.11
CA ASN A 85 -4.34 0.60 -1.18
C ASN A 85 -3.91 0.98 0.25
N ALA A 86 -2.77 0.48 0.72
CA ALA A 86 -2.25 0.81 2.04
C ALA A 86 -1.87 2.29 2.16
N LEU A 87 -1.28 2.87 1.11
CA LEU A 87 -0.97 4.30 1.06
C LEU A 87 -2.23 5.16 1.03
N ASP A 88 -3.24 4.76 0.24
CA ASP A 88 -4.53 5.47 0.21
C ASP A 88 -5.18 5.46 1.60
N LEU A 89 -5.23 4.30 2.29
CA LEU A 89 -5.75 4.19 3.67
C LEU A 89 -4.93 5.02 4.67
N TYR A 90 -3.60 5.06 4.53
CA TYR A 90 -2.74 5.89 5.37
C TYR A 90 -3.05 7.38 5.20
N TYR A 91 -3.16 7.85 3.95
CA TYR A 91 -3.44 9.25 3.64
C TYR A 91 -4.89 9.68 3.84
N ASP A 92 -5.83 8.73 3.95
CA ASP A 92 -7.21 8.98 4.38
C ASP A 92 -7.35 9.04 5.91
N GLY A 93 -6.35 8.56 6.66
CA GLY A 93 -6.33 8.52 8.12
C GLY A 93 -5.17 9.33 8.71
N PRO A 94 -4.19 8.69 9.37
CA PRO A 94 -3.16 9.38 10.14
C PRO A 94 -2.23 10.27 9.30
N GLY A 95 -2.09 10.00 8.00
CA GLY A 95 -1.28 10.79 7.08
C GLY A 95 -2.03 11.94 6.41
N ALA A 96 -3.32 12.17 6.72
CA ALA A 96 -4.15 13.13 5.99
C ALA A 96 -3.58 14.57 6.02
N ALA A 97 -2.99 14.95 7.16
CA ALA A 97 -2.37 16.26 7.37
C ALA A 97 -0.91 16.36 6.91
N ASN A 98 -0.33 15.29 6.37
CA ASN A 98 1.05 15.33 5.90
C ASN A 98 1.15 16.21 4.64
N VAL A 99 2.07 17.17 4.70
CA VAL A 99 2.35 18.11 3.60
C VAL A 99 2.98 17.41 2.41
N LEU A 100 3.68 16.31 2.61
CA LEU A 100 4.27 15.50 1.54
C LEU A 100 3.51 14.19 1.40
N ARG A 101 3.16 13.81 0.17
CA ARG A 101 2.51 12.54 -0.14
C ARG A 101 3.33 11.72 -1.11
N ILE A 102 3.50 10.44 -0.79
CA ILE A 102 4.14 9.44 -1.65
C ILE A 102 3.04 8.66 -2.37
N ARG A 103 2.95 8.80 -3.70
CA ARG A 103 1.95 8.08 -4.53
C ARG A 103 2.65 7.10 -5.46
N LEU A 104 2.09 5.90 -5.62
CA LEU A 104 2.56 4.93 -6.63
C LEU A 104 1.65 4.96 -7.86
N VAL A 105 2.21 5.36 -9.01
CA VAL A 105 1.46 5.48 -10.27
C VAL A 105 0.94 4.11 -10.73
N PRO A 106 -0.32 3.97 -11.19
CA PRO A 106 -0.82 2.73 -11.80
C PRO A 106 0.01 2.32 -13.01
N GLY A 107 0.23 1.01 -13.18
CA GLY A 107 1.03 0.47 -14.30
C GLY A 107 2.54 0.72 -14.20
N CYS A 108 2.99 1.58 -13.28
CA CYS A 108 4.40 1.80 -12.97
C CYS A 108 4.68 1.42 -11.51
N TYR A 109 5.96 1.22 -11.19
CA TYR A 109 6.40 1.01 -9.80
C TYR A 109 7.11 2.24 -9.21
N ARG A 110 7.28 3.28 -10.03
CA ARG A 110 7.94 4.51 -9.63
C ARG A 110 7.01 5.35 -8.73
N PRO A 111 7.48 5.79 -7.55
CA PRO A 111 6.76 6.75 -6.73
C PRO A 111 6.82 8.15 -7.34
N THR A 112 5.72 8.89 -7.18
CA THR A 112 5.64 10.34 -7.34
C THR A 112 5.50 11.00 -5.98
N PHE A 113 6.05 12.20 -5.86
CA PHE A 113 6.04 12.97 -4.64
C PHE A 113 5.24 14.26 -4.90
N GLU A 114 4.22 14.48 -4.08
CA GLU A 114 3.26 15.57 -4.23
C GLU A 114 3.20 16.37 -2.93
N GLU A 115 3.28 17.70 -3.01
CA GLU A 115 2.93 18.56 -1.88
C GLU A 115 1.40 18.63 -1.77
N ALA A 116 0.87 18.18 -0.63
CA ALA A 116 -0.51 18.40 -0.27
C ALA A 116 -0.69 19.87 0.08
N VAL A 117 -1.45 20.60 -0.74
CA VAL A 117 -1.97 21.90 -0.36
C VAL A 117 -2.96 21.64 0.77
N LEU A 118 -2.55 21.95 2.01
CA LEU A 118 -3.47 22.00 3.14
C LEU A 118 -4.50 23.07 2.81
N VAL A 119 -5.66 22.66 2.31
CA VAL A 119 -6.81 23.56 2.21
C VAL A 119 -7.25 23.75 3.65
N GLU A 120 -6.74 24.80 4.27
CA GLU A 120 -7.27 25.33 5.52
C GLU A 120 -8.75 25.59 5.27
N SER A 121 -9.60 24.72 5.83
CA SER A 121 -11.04 24.89 5.80
C SER A 121 -11.35 26.19 6.52
N ALA A 122 -11.39 27.28 5.77
CA ALA A 122 -12.01 28.52 6.19
C ALA A 122 -13.42 28.17 6.72
N PRO A 123 -13.82 28.70 7.87
CA PRO A 123 -15.13 28.40 8.43
C PRO A 123 -16.18 28.84 7.42
N VAL A 124 -16.95 27.88 6.91
CA VAL A 124 -18.04 28.12 5.96
C VAL A 124 -19.12 28.91 6.71
N ALA A 125 -19.10 30.24 6.54
CA ALA A 125 -20.26 31.07 6.80
C ALA A 125 -21.35 30.69 5.78
N PRO A 126 -22.60 30.44 6.20
CA PRO A 126 -23.67 30.10 5.28
C PRO A 126 -24.16 31.38 4.62
N ALA A 127 -23.83 31.60 3.34
CA ALA A 127 -24.41 32.67 2.57
C ALA A 127 -24.65 32.25 1.11
N THR A 128 -25.91 31.88 0.89
CA THR A 128 -26.73 32.13 -0.31
C THR A 128 -26.24 31.60 -1.66
N ALA A 129 -27.02 30.64 -2.17
CA ALA A 129 -26.94 30.08 -3.50
C ALA A 129 -27.07 31.15 -4.61
N GLU A 130 -26.14 31.14 -5.56
CA GLU A 130 -26.39 31.57 -6.93
C GLU A 130 -26.00 30.43 -7.90
N PRO A 131 -26.96 29.85 -8.65
CA PRO A 131 -26.68 28.84 -9.65
C PRO A 131 -26.49 29.54 -11.01
N GLY A 132 -25.24 29.75 -11.45
CA GLY A 132 -25.07 30.33 -12.78
C GLY A 132 -23.68 30.84 -13.14
N ARG A 133 -22.64 30.00 -13.10
CA ARG A 133 -21.47 30.13 -13.99
C ARG A 133 -20.68 28.83 -14.02
N LEU A 134 -21.15 27.95 -14.91
CA LEU A 134 -20.37 26.87 -15.50
C LEU A 134 -19.05 27.45 -16.05
N ALA A 135 -17.92 26.76 -16.07
CA ALA A 135 -17.50 25.49 -15.50
C ALA A 135 -16.06 25.31 -15.99
N GLN A 136 -15.07 25.90 -15.32
CA GLN A 136 -13.65 25.59 -15.58
C GLN A 136 -12.84 25.63 -14.28
N SER A 137 -13.22 24.75 -13.36
CA SER A 137 -12.32 24.29 -12.31
C SER A 137 -12.44 22.78 -12.27
N VAL A 138 -11.45 22.11 -12.84
CA VAL A 138 -11.36 20.65 -12.90
C VAL A 138 -11.23 20.12 -11.47
N LYS A 139 -12.38 19.82 -10.86
CA LYS A 139 -12.52 18.87 -9.77
C LYS A 139 -12.22 17.49 -10.35
N VAL A 140 -11.13 16.86 -9.92
CA VAL A 140 -11.08 15.38 -9.85
C VAL A 140 -10.84 15.00 -8.38
N LEU A 141 -11.70 15.57 -7.54
CA LEU A 141 -12.12 15.04 -6.26
C LEU A 141 -13.34 14.15 -6.55
N THR A 142 -13.11 12.94 -7.06
CA THR A 142 -14.17 11.94 -7.26
C THR A 142 -13.56 10.53 -7.14
N SER A 143 -13.28 10.11 -5.91
CA SER A 143 -13.22 8.67 -5.58
C SER A 143 -14.02 8.35 -4.32
N THR A 144 -15.04 9.16 -4.07
CA THR A 144 -16.13 8.84 -3.15
C THR A 144 -17.35 8.68 -4.06
N ARG A 145 -17.93 7.47 -4.13
CA ARG A 145 -19.04 7.03 -5.02
C ARG A 145 -18.69 6.18 -6.26
N MET A 146 -17.66 5.34 -6.18
CA MET A 146 -17.61 4.09 -6.98
C MET A 146 -17.55 2.84 -6.10
N TRP A 147 -18.18 2.92 -4.92
CA TRP A 147 -18.21 1.86 -3.90
C TRP A 147 -19.62 1.33 -3.62
N LEU A 148 -20.59 1.54 -4.51
CA LEU A 148 -21.99 1.16 -4.24
C LEU A 148 -22.73 0.39 -5.35
N LEU A 149 -22.07 -0.16 -6.37
CA LEU A 149 -22.76 -1.05 -7.35
C LEU A 149 -21.88 -2.20 -7.87
N ALA A 150 -21.24 -2.97 -6.98
CA ALA A 150 -20.67 -4.28 -7.35
C ALA A 150 -20.89 -5.34 -6.26
N LEU A 151 -22.05 -5.28 -5.61
CA LEU A 151 -22.54 -6.30 -4.68
C LEU A 151 -23.87 -6.81 -5.24
N THR A 152 -23.82 -7.84 -6.08
CA THR A 152 -24.77 -8.97 -6.18
C THR A 152 -24.57 -9.73 -7.50
N VAL A 153 -24.65 -11.07 -7.42
CA VAL A 153 -24.62 -12.06 -8.52
C VAL A 153 -23.22 -12.51 -8.99
N ALA A 154 -22.59 -13.39 -8.19
CA ALA A 154 -22.01 -14.66 -8.69
C ALA A 154 -21.61 -15.58 -7.51
N LEU A 155 -22.46 -15.66 -6.48
CA LEU A 155 -22.44 -16.77 -5.53
C LEU A 155 -23.42 -17.81 -6.10
N GLY A 156 -22.87 -18.86 -6.72
CA GLY A 156 -23.71 -19.97 -7.16
C GLY A 156 -23.18 -20.85 -8.29
N ALA A 157 -21.87 -21.13 -8.38
CA ALA A 157 -21.37 -22.29 -9.15
C ALA A 157 -19.89 -22.65 -8.94
N ASP A 158 -19.26 -22.42 -7.77
CA ASP A 158 -17.86 -22.88 -7.57
C ASP A 158 -17.50 -23.34 -6.14
N LEU A 159 -18.51 -23.66 -5.33
CA LEU A 159 -18.31 -24.19 -3.96
C LEU A 159 -18.26 -25.74 -3.92
N ALA A 160 -18.63 -26.42 -5.00
CA ALA A 160 -18.61 -27.89 -5.04
C ALA A 160 -17.29 -28.49 -5.54
N MET A 161 -16.47 -27.73 -6.28
CA MET A 161 -15.26 -28.26 -6.94
C MET A 161 -13.96 -27.97 -6.18
N THR A 162 -13.97 -27.01 -5.25
CA THR A 162 -12.82 -26.67 -4.40
C THR A 162 -12.73 -27.50 -3.11
N LEU A 163 -13.86 -28.05 -2.63
CA LEU A 163 -13.91 -28.92 -1.45
C LEU A 163 -13.32 -30.33 -1.69
N SER A 164 -13.19 -30.77 -2.95
CA SER A 164 -12.72 -32.13 -3.29
C SER A 164 -11.19 -32.27 -3.44
N LEU A 165 -10.43 -31.16 -3.49
CA LEU A 165 -8.95 -31.19 -3.57
C LEU A 165 -8.24 -30.77 -2.27
N MET A 166 -8.98 -30.22 -1.29
CA MET A 166 -8.45 -29.87 0.04
C MET A 166 -8.39 -31.04 1.03
N ALA A 167 -8.84 -32.24 0.63
CA ALA A 167 -8.65 -33.47 1.39
C ALA A 167 -7.36 -34.22 1.02
N SER A 168 -6.67 -33.85 -0.07
CA SER A 168 -5.60 -34.68 -0.64
C SER A 168 -4.17 -34.23 -0.34
N GLN A 169 -3.93 -33.09 0.33
CA GLN A 169 -2.57 -32.70 0.75
C GLN A 169 -2.54 -31.98 2.11
N ARG A 170 -3.07 -32.63 3.16
CA ARG A 170 -2.79 -32.21 4.55
C ARG A 170 -1.35 -32.60 4.91
N THR A 171 -0.41 -31.69 4.68
CA THR A 171 0.95 -31.79 5.23
C THR A 171 0.99 -31.29 6.69
N PRO A 172 1.82 -31.89 7.56
CA PRO A 172 1.74 -31.80 9.02
C PRO A 172 2.43 -30.56 9.65
N GLU A 173 2.47 -29.42 8.96
CA GLU A 173 3.31 -28.30 9.40
C GLU A 173 2.69 -27.44 10.52
N THR A 174 1.37 -27.45 10.70
CA THR A 174 0.69 -26.70 11.77
C THR A 174 0.88 -27.29 13.17
N ALA A 175 1.18 -28.59 13.28
CA ALA A 175 1.32 -29.27 14.57
C ALA A 175 2.58 -28.83 15.35
N VAL A 176 3.63 -28.38 14.65
CA VAL A 176 4.89 -27.93 15.29
C VAL A 176 4.74 -26.54 15.90
N TYR A 177 4.00 -25.64 15.23
CA TYR A 177 3.75 -24.29 15.74
C TYR A 177 2.84 -24.30 16.98
N ASP A 178 1.85 -25.20 17.01
CA ASP A 178 0.97 -25.35 18.17
C ASP A 178 1.71 -25.92 19.39
N LEU A 179 2.63 -26.87 19.19
CA LEU A 179 3.44 -27.43 20.28
C LEU A 179 4.37 -26.39 20.90
N ILE A 180 5.00 -25.55 20.07
CA ILE A 180 5.91 -24.49 20.55
C ILE A 180 5.12 -23.40 21.29
N ASN A 181 3.98 -22.97 20.75
CA ASN A 181 3.15 -21.95 21.40
C ASN A 181 2.55 -22.43 22.73
N GLN A 182 2.21 -23.72 22.82
CA GLN A 182 1.64 -24.30 24.04
C GLN A 182 2.68 -24.43 25.17
N ASP A 183 3.95 -24.72 24.83
CA ASP A 183 5.04 -24.83 25.81
C ASP A 183 5.51 -23.47 26.33
N ILE A 184 5.49 -22.45 25.47
CA ILE A 184 5.76 -21.04 25.85
C ILE A 184 4.68 -20.55 26.83
N GLN A 185 3.41 -20.85 26.58
CA GLN A 185 2.32 -20.41 27.46
C GLN A 185 2.32 -21.13 28.80
N ARG A 186 2.66 -22.43 28.83
CA ARG A 186 2.86 -23.18 30.09
C ARG A 186 4.00 -22.61 30.91
N SER A 187 5.12 -22.27 30.27
CA SER A 187 6.30 -21.70 30.94
C SER A 187 6.03 -20.29 31.47
N TYR A 188 5.21 -19.50 30.78
CA TYR A 188 4.82 -18.15 31.20
C TYR A 188 3.88 -18.17 32.42
N ASN A 189 2.90 -19.08 32.44
CA ASN A 189 1.95 -19.20 33.57
C ASN A 189 2.58 -19.74 34.86
N GLN A 190 3.71 -20.46 34.79
CA GLN A 190 4.39 -20.97 36.00
C GLN A 190 5.35 -19.98 36.67
N ARG A 191 5.77 -18.90 35.99
CA ARG A 191 6.72 -17.91 36.55
C ARG A 191 6.07 -16.58 36.99
N GLY A 192 4.75 -16.44 36.84
CA GLY A 192 4.02 -15.18 37.07
C GLY A 192 3.12 -15.12 38.31
N GLY A 193 3.29 -16.01 39.29
CA GLY A 193 2.51 -15.98 40.54
C GLY A 193 3.38 -15.65 41.75
N TYR A 194 3.24 -14.43 42.28
CA TYR A 194 3.57 -14.09 43.66
C TYR A 194 2.48 -14.61 44.60
#